data_AF-A0A1V0AJC9-F1
#
_entry.id   AF-A0A1V0AJC9-F1
#
_cell.length_a   1.000
_cell.length_b   1.000
_cell.length_c   1.000
_cell.angle_alpha   90.00
_cell.angle_beta   90.00
_cell.angle_gamma   90.00
#
_symmetry.space_group_name_H-M   'P 1'
#
loop_
_entity.id
_entity.type
_entity.pdbx_description
1 polymer ?
#
loop_
_entity_poly.entity_id
_entity_poly.type
_entity_poly.pdbx_seq_one_letter_code
_entity_poly.pdbx_strand_id
1 'polypeptide(L)'
;METRFIVDPGGFRDLADALTLRYDPYVGDDALRRLGELLTERLPGRLDVDRGHTVPGAIGERHYWDAVGRLWHELVAHTFDELVPTPGARHAGWPAGPFERQTRRRAVPRHFRDRGELLRLLRGAVDTMFGGAAADASKPAWCEKTPFNLLCMDFLWELVPEATIVHIKRHPVAVVASHVDQPWAPSTVEGALAWLTPIYDRWLAWKVTAGLGARRYVEVSAEDLAADWPARRKALFESVGVEDYETPSAFRTRELDHRDGQFDPATRAMVERALATAIPGMGYA
;
A
#
# COMPACT_ATOMS: atom_id res chain seq x y z
N MET A 1 7.32 -7.88 0.91
CA MET A 1 6.50 -7.94 -0.30
C MET A 1 5.55 -6.77 -0.25
N GLU A 2 5.50 -6.00 -1.32
CA GLU A 2 4.56 -4.88 -1.45
C GLU A 2 3.24 -5.40 -2.01
N THR A 3 2.18 -5.37 -1.20
CA THR A 3 0.89 -5.91 -1.65
C THR A 3 0.05 -4.85 -2.34
N ARG A 4 0.25 -3.58 -1.98
CA ARG A 4 -0.29 -2.37 -2.61
C ARG A 4 -1.81 -2.21 -2.57
N PHE A 5 -2.62 -3.26 -2.71
CA PHE A 5 -4.08 -3.18 -2.83
C PHE A 5 -4.80 -2.60 -1.60
N ILE A 6 -4.15 -2.50 -0.44
CA ILE A 6 -4.79 -1.93 0.75
C ILE A 6 -4.93 -0.41 0.58
N VAL A 7 -3.87 0.26 0.11
CA VAL A 7 -3.75 1.73 0.13
C VAL A 7 -3.57 2.37 -1.24
N ASP A 8 -3.15 1.62 -2.25
CA ASP A 8 -2.96 2.17 -3.60
C ASP A 8 -4.30 2.56 -4.25
N PRO A 9 -4.27 3.47 -5.23
CA PRO A 9 -5.46 3.83 -5.98
C PRO A 9 -6.18 2.62 -6.60
N GLY A 10 -7.50 2.57 -6.43
CA GLY A 10 -8.35 1.42 -6.78
C GLY A 10 -8.37 0.30 -5.74
N GLY A 11 -7.62 0.43 -4.65
CA GLY A 11 -7.55 -0.53 -3.54
C GLY A 11 -8.68 -0.40 -2.52
N PHE A 12 -8.47 -1.02 -1.36
CA PHE A 12 -9.45 -1.08 -0.26
C PHE A 12 -9.83 0.29 0.27
N ARG A 13 -8.88 1.23 0.38
CA ARG A 13 -9.17 2.60 0.80
C ARG A 13 -10.18 3.28 -0.12
N ASP A 14 -9.93 3.24 -1.43
CA ASP A 14 -10.80 3.86 -2.43
C ASP A 14 -12.17 3.17 -2.50
N LEU A 15 -12.18 1.84 -2.40
CA LEU A 15 -13.40 1.05 -2.35
C LEU A 15 -14.24 1.40 -1.11
N ALA A 16 -13.60 1.55 0.05
CA ALA A 16 -14.28 1.88 1.29
C ALA A 16 -15.04 3.20 1.14
N ASP A 17 -14.42 4.22 0.56
CA ASP A 17 -15.06 5.52 0.30
C ASP A 17 -16.14 5.41 -0.79
N ALA A 18 -15.89 4.64 -1.85
CA ALA A 18 -16.82 4.47 -2.97
C ALA A 18 -18.11 3.76 -2.57
N LEU A 19 -18.04 2.74 -1.71
CA LEU A 19 -19.20 1.95 -1.31
C LEU A 19 -19.92 2.48 -0.05
N THR A 20 -19.42 3.58 0.52
CA THR A 20 -20.02 4.25 1.69
C THR A 20 -20.33 5.72 1.38
N LEU A 21 -19.33 6.60 1.50
CA LEU A 21 -19.48 8.06 1.47
C LEU A 21 -19.87 8.60 0.09
N ARG A 22 -19.32 8.02 -0.98
CA ARG A 22 -19.50 8.49 -2.37
C ARG A 22 -20.41 7.57 -3.18
N TYR A 23 -21.23 6.75 -2.52
CA TYR A 23 -21.95 5.70 -3.21
C TYR A 23 -22.92 6.24 -4.25
N ASP A 24 -22.68 5.80 -5.48
CA ASP A 24 -23.67 5.65 -6.53
C ASP A 24 -23.31 4.40 -7.35
N PRO A 25 -24.25 3.85 -8.15
CA PRO A 25 -23.99 2.63 -8.91
C PRO A 25 -22.79 2.69 -9.86
N TYR A 26 -22.42 3.86 -10.39
CA TYR A 26 -21.28 4.03 -11.30
C TYR A 26 -19.96 4.17 -10.54
N VAL A 27 -19.93 4.95 -9.46
CA VAL A 27 -18.74 5.08 -8.60
C VAL A 27 -18.38 3.73 -7.97
N GLY A 28 -19.37 2.98 -7.49
CA GLY A 28 -19.13 1.66 -6.94
C GLY A 28 -18.69 0.65 -8.01
N ASP A 29 -19.27 0.68 -9.21
CA ASP A 29 -18.91 -0.21 -10.32
C ASP A 29 -17.46 0.07 -10.80
N ASP A 30 -17.07 1.35 -10.93
CA ASP A 30 -15.69 1.72 -11.24
C ASP A 30 -14.70 1.26 -10.16
N ALA A 31 -15.06 1.42 -8.88
CA ALA A 31 -14.22 0.99 -7.76
C ALA A 31 -14.05 -0.54 -7.73
N LEU A 32 -15.14 -1.31 -7.94
CA LEU A 32 -15.08 -2.77 -8.03
C LEU A 32 -14.23 -3.23 -9.22
N ARG A 33 -14.36 -2.57 -10.38
CA ARG A 33 -13.55 -2.88 -11.56
C ARG A 33 -12.06 -2.64 -11.30
N ARG A 34 -11.69 -1.49 -10.74
CA ARG A 34 -10.28 -1.17 -10.41
C ARG A 34 -9.71 -2.13 -9.38
N LEU A 35 -10.50 -2.48 -8.36
CA LEU A 35 -10.09 -3.48 -7.38
C LEU A 35 -9.94 -4.86 -8.03
N GLY A 36 -10.84 -5.23 -8.93
CA GLY A 36 -10.77 -6.45 -9.73
C GLY A 36 -9.48 -6.52 -10.51
N GLU A 37 -9.19 -5.51 -11.33
CA GLU A 37 -7.94 -5.39 -12.09
C GLU A 37 -6.69 -5.51 -11.18
N LEU A 38 -6.71 -4.90 -9.99
CA LEU A 38 -5.62 -5.07 -9.02
C LEU A 38 -5.48 -6.53 -8.54
N LEU A 39 -6.57 -7.13 -8.07
CA LEU A 39 -6.57 -8.43 -7.41
C LEU A 39 -6.48 -9.62 -8.38
N THR A 40 -6.94 -9.50 -9.61
CA THR A 40 -7.00 -10.63 -10.55
C THR A 40 -5.97 -10.56 -11.66
N GLU A 41 -5.44 -9.37 -11.97
CA GLU A 41 -4.50 -9.19 -13.07
C GLU A 41 -3.15 -8.65 -12.59
N ARG A 42 -3.14 -7.48 -11.94
CA ARG A 42 -1.90 -6.78 -11.63
C ARG A 42 -1.07 -7.47 -10.56
N LEU A 43 -1.67 -7.89 -9.45
CA LEU A 43 -0.95 -8.54 -8.36
C LEU A 43 -0.57 -10.00 -8.67
N PRO A 44 -1.45 -10.81 -9.29
CA PRO A 44 -1.06 -12.15 -9.70
C PRO A 44 -0.05 -12.15 -10.85
N GLY A 45 -0.10 -11.17 -11.75
CA GLY A 45 0.76 -11.10 -12.93
C GLY A 45 2.15 -10.48 -12.71
N ARG A 46 2.40 -9.88 -11.54
CA ARG A 46 3.66 -9.17 -11.25
C ARG A 46 4.48 -9.89 -10.19
N LEU A 47 5.72 -10.22 -10.55
CA LEU A 47 6.71 -10.68 -9.58
C LEU A 47 7.17 -9.51 -8.71
N ASP A 48 7.20 -9.73 -7.39
CA ASP A 48 7.88 -8.86 -6.44
C ASP A 48 9.38 -8.87 -6.78
N VAL A 49 9.92 -7.67 -7.02
CA VAL A 49 11.31 -7.50 -7.50
C VAL A 49 12.32 -8.02 -6.49
N ASP A 50 12.01 -7.93 -5.19
CA ASP A 50 12.93 -8.30 -4.12
C ASP A 50 12.92 -9.82 -3.86
N ARG A 51 11.78 -10.49 -4.05
CA ARG A 51 11.59 -11.89 -3.66
C ARG A 51 11.34 -12.86 -4.81
N GLY A 52 11.09 -12.38 -6.02
CA GLY A 52 10.85 -13.22 -7.19
C GLY A 52 9.56 -14.03 -7.14
N HIS A 53 8.61 -13.65 -6.29
CA HIS A 53 7.31 -14.32 -6.14
C HIS A 53 6.16 -13.35 -6.47
N THR A 54 5.07 -13.87 -7.01
CA THR A 54 3.80 -13.13 -7.07
C THR A 54 3.19 -13.08 -5.67
N VAL A 55 2.25 -12.16 -5.43
CA VAL A 55 1.54 -12.10 -4.15
C VAL A 55 0.83 -13.42 -3.82
N PRO A 56 0.04 -14.02 -4.74
CA PRO A 56 -0.55 -15.35 -4.50
C PRO A 56 0.48 -16.43 -4.24
N GLY A 57 1.61 -16.44 -4.96
CA GLY A 57 2.67 -17.42 -4.75
C GLY A 57 3.35 -17.29 -3.38
N ALA A 58 3.48 -16.07 -2.85
CA ALA A 58 4.13 -15.82 -1.57
C ALA A 58 3.24 -16.11 -0.36
N ILE A 59 1.92 -15.90 -0.46
CA ILE A 59 0.98 -16.14 0.65
C ILE A 59 0.21 -17.47 0.51
N GLY A 60 0.35 -18.16 -0.61
CA GLY A 60 -0.39 -19.37 -0.94
C GLY A 60 -1.62 -19.07 -1.81
N GLU A 61 -1.69 -19.72 -2.98
CA GLU A 61 -2.76 -19.46 -3.96
C GLU A 61 -4.15 -19.73 -3.40
N ARG A 62 -4.30 -20.76 -2.55
CA ARG A 62 -5.58 -21.08 -1.92
C ARG A 62 -6.10 -19.91 -1.09
N HIS A 63 -5.29 -19.40 -0.15
CA HIS A 63 -5.64 -18.27 0.70
C HIS A 63 -5.97 -17.02 -0.10
N TYR A 64 -5.20 -16.76 -1.16
CA TYR A 64 -5.42 -15.63 -2.04
C TYR A 64 -6.77 -15.73 -2.78
N TRP A 65 -7.01 -16.84 -3.49
CA TRP A 65 -8.20 -16.98 -4.32
C TRP A 65 -9.48 -17.20 -3.52
N ASP A 66 -9.40 -17.84 -2.35
CA ASP A 66 -10.52 -17.96 -1.42
C ASP A 66 -10.95 -16.57 -0.92
N ALA A 67 -9.99 -15.72 -0.56
CA ALA A 67 -10.27 -14.35 -0.13
C ALA A 67 -10.87 -13.50 -1.27
N VAL A 68 -10.28 -13.56 -2.47
CA VAL A 68 -10.79 -12.82 -3.65
C VAL A 68 -12.20 -13.28 -4.03
N GLY A 69 -12.44 -14.59 -4.10
CA GLY A 69 -13.74 -15.15 -4.45
C GLY A 69 -14.82 -14.77 -3.45
N ARG A 70 -14.53 -14.89 -2.15
CA ARG A 70 -15.44 -14.49 -1.08
C ARG A 70 -15.75 -12.99 -1.13
N LEU A 71 -14.75 -12.16 -1.39
CA LEU A 71 -14.91 -10.72 -1.44
C LEU A 71 -15.94 -10.29 -2.50
N TRP A 72 -15.94 -10.91 -3.69
CA TRP A 72 -16.93 -10.60 -4.73
C TRP A 72 -18.36 -10.91 -4.29
N HIS A 73 -18.58 -12.01 -3.58
CA HIS A 73 -19.90 -12.35 -3.03
C HIS A 73 -20.36 -11.35 -1.97
N GLU A 74 -19.44 -10.78 -1.19
CA GLU A 74 -19.78 -9.85 -0.11
C GLU A 74 -19.98 -8.41 -0.60
N LEU A 75 -19.31 -8.02 -1.68
CA LEU A 75 -19.33 -6.67 -2.25
C LEU A 75 -20.37 -6.46 -3.37
N VAL A 76 -20.85 -7.51 -4.02
CA VAL A 76 -21.78 -7.42 -5.16
C VAL A 76 -23.18 -7.81 -4.73
N ALA A 77 -24.13 -6.88 -4.85
CA ALA A 77 -25.53 -7.12 -4.50
C ALA A 77 -26.27 -7.92 -5.59
N HIS A 78 -25.94 -7.67 -6.86
CA HIS A 78 -26.57 -8.33 -8.00
C HIS A 78 -25.70 -8.24 -9.25
N THR A 79 -25.95 -9.12 -10.23
CA THR A 79 -25.31 -9.04 -11.55
C THR A 79 -26.35 -9.26 -12.64
N PHE A 80 -26.27 -8.49 -13.72
CA PHE A 80 -27.19 -8.61 -14.85
C PHE A 80 -26.48 -8.34 -16.17
N ASP A 81 -27.09 -8.75 -17.28
CA ASP A 81 -26.55 -8.50 -18.63
C ASP A 81 -27.24 -7.27 -19.22
N GLU A 82 -26.51 -6.17 -19.35
CA GLU A 82 -26.98 -4.95 -19.98
C GLU A 82 -26.87 -5.07 -21.50
N LEU A 83 -27.95 -4.74 -22.21
CA LEU A 83 -27.92 -4.67 -23.67
C LEU A 83 -27.14 -3.44 -24.11
N VAL A 84 -26.08 -3.65 -24.90
CA VAL A 84 -25.35 -2.55 -25.53
C VAL A 84 -26.20 -2.02 -26.69
N PRO A 85 -26.57 -0.73 -26.71
CA PRO A 85 -27.32 -0.17 -27.83
C PRO A 85 -26.54 -0.36 -29.13
N THR A 86 -27.15 -1.03 -30.11
CA THR A 86 -26.55 -1.17 -31.44
C THR A 86 -26.37 0.22 -32.07
N PRO A 87 -25.20 0.55 -32.63
CA PRO A 87 -25.03 1.78 -33.39
C PRO A 87 -26.14 1.91 -34.45
N GLY A 88 -26.87 3.03 -34.45
CA GLY A 88 -28.01 3.27 -35.36
C GLY A 88 -29.40 2.95 -34.82
N ALA A 89 -29.54 2.31 -33.65
CA ALA A 89 -30.84 1.90 -33.09
C ALA A 89 -31.69 3.04 -32.46
N ARG A 90 -31.25 4.31 -32.56
CA ARG A 90 -31.91 5.44 -31.88
C ARG A 90 -33.09 6.06 -32.65
N HIS A 91 -33.44 5.53 -33.81
CA HIS A 91 -34.61 5.97 -34.58
C HIS A 91 -35.57 4.81 -34.77
N ALA A 92 -36.75 4.91 -34.16
CA ALA A 92 -37.82 3.93 -34.28
C ALA A 92 -38.13 3.71 -35.77
N GLY A 93 -37.85 2.49 -36.27
CA GLY A 93 -38.14 2.08 -37.65
C GLY A 93 -36.94 1.61 -38.47
N TRP A 94 -35.70 1.74 -37.98
CA TRP A 94 -34.53 1.16 -38.67
C TRP A 94 -34.29 -0.28 -38.23
N PRO A 95 -34.07 -1.23 -39.16
CA PRO A 95 -33.69 -2.59 -38.80
C PRO A 95 -32.39 -2.56 -38.00
N ALA A 96 -32.26 -3.45 -37.01
CA ALA A 96 -30.99 -3.66 -36.32
C ALA A 96 -29.92 -3.90 -37.39
N GLY A 97 -28.83 -3.13 -37.37
CA GLY A 97 -27.73 -3.30 -38.31
C GLY A 97 -27.18 -4.74 -38.32
N PRO A 98 -26.31 -5.11 -39.27
CA PRO A 98 -25.88 -6.50 -39.50
C PRO A 98 -25.03 -7.09 -38.36
N PHE A 99 -24.88 -6.38 -37.24
CA PHE A 99 -24.04 -6.76 -36.12
C PHE A 99 -24.87 -7.48 -35.06
N GLU A 100 -24.28 -8.53 -34.47
CA GLU A 100 -24.88 -9.25 -33.36
C GLU A 100 -25.15 -8.33 -32.16
N ARG A 101 -26.22 -8.64 -31.43
CA ARG A 101 -26.56 -7.93 -30.19
C ARG A 101 -25.49 -8.22 -29.15
N GLN A 102 -24.80 -7.18 -28.70
CA GLN A 102 -23.81 -7.30 -27.64
C GLN A 102 -24.46 -7.09 -26.28
N THR A 103 -24.07 -7.89 -25.31
CA THR A 103 -24.37 -7.68 -23.89
C THR A 103 -23.09 -7.32 -23.14
N ARG A 104 -23.24 -6.56 -22.05
CA ARG A 104 -22.18 -6.29 -21.08
C ARG A 104 -22.65 -6.76 -19.71
N ARG A 105 -21.87 -7.64 -19.08
CA ARG A 105 -22.12 -8.03 -17.69
C ARG A 105 -21.92 -6.81 -16.78
N ARG A 106 -22.93 -6.47 -16.00
CA ARG A 106 -22.89 -5.40 -14.99
C ARG A 106 -22.93 -6.02 -13.60
N ALA A 107 -22.16 -5.44 -12.68
CA ALA A 107 -22.30 -5.69 -11.26
C ALA A 107 -23.02 -4.50 -10.62
N VAL A 108 -23.96 -4.79 -9.72
CA VAL A 108 -24.55 -3.79 -8.83
C VAL A 108 -23.76 -3.84 -7.53
N PRO A 109 -22.94 -2.82 -7.23
CA PRO A 109 -22.17 -2.77 -6.00
C PRO A 109 -23.11 -2.70 -4.80
N ARG A 110 -22.74 -3.33 -3.71
CA ARG A 110 -23.46 -3.20 -2.45
C ARG A 110 -23.14 -1.86 -1.82
N HIS A 111 -24.17 -1.10 -1.45
CA HIS A 111 -24.04 0.08 -0.60
C HIS A 111 -23.93 -0.33 0.88
N PHE A 112 -22.97 0.25 1.59
CA PHE A 112 -22.78 0.05 3.01
C PHE A 112 -23.10 1.33 3.78
N ARG A 113 -24.20 1.32 4.53
CA ARG A 113 -24.55 2.44 5.42
C ARG A 113 -23.60 2.54 6.61
N ASP A 114 -23.17 1.41 7.15
CA ASP A 114 -22.14 1.32 8.18
C ASP A 114 -20.80 1.01 7.51
N ARG A 115 -19.88 1.98 7.54
CA ARG A 115 -18.51 1.80 7.03
C ARG A 115 -17.78 0.69 7.80
N GLY A 116 -18.05 0.54 9.09
CA GLY A 116 -17.48 -0.53 9.91
C GLY A 116 -17.88 -1.92 9.42
N GLU A 117 -19.07 -2.09 8.83
CA GLU A 117 -19.47 -3.34 8.19
C GLU A 117 -18.56 -3.67 7.02
N LEU A 118 -18.33 -2.71 6.12
CA LEU A 118 -17.45 -2.90 4.98
C LEU A 118 -16.01 -3.21 5.44
N LEU A 119 -15.47 -2.45 6.41
CA LEU A 119 -14.12 -2.70 6.92
C LEU A 119 -13.96 -4.09 7.52
N ARG A 120 -14.98 -4.65 8.18
CA ARG A 120 -14.94 -6.04 8.67
C ARG A 120 -14.82 -7.05 7.53
N LEU A 121 -15.48 -6.82 6.39
CA LEU A 121 -15.38 -7.69 5.21
C LEU A 121 -13.99 -7.57 4.57
N LEU A 122 -13.51 -6.33 4.37
CA LEU A 122 -12.19 -6.07 3.82
C LEU A 122 -11.08 -6.67 4.70
N ARG A 123 -11.20 -6.50 6.02
CA ARG A 123 -10.31 -7.12 7.00
C ARG A 123 -10.38 -8.65 6.93
N GLY A 124 -11.56 -9.22 6.79
CA GLY A 124 -11.73 -10.67 6.61
C GLY A 124 -10.96 -11.22 5.40
N ALA A 125 -10.90 -10.45 4.30
CA ALA A 125 -10.06 -10.79 3.15
C ALA A 125 -8.57 -10.73 3.48
N VAL A 126 -8.10 -9.68 4.17
CA VAL A 126 -6.70 -9.55 4.66
C VAL A 126 -6.34 -10.71 5.59
N ASP A 127 -7.21 -11.06 6.54
CA ASP A 127 -6.98 -12.13 7.51
C ASP A 127 -6.97 -13.51 6.82
N THR A 128 -7.81 -13.73 5.82
CA THR A 128 -7.79 -14.95 5.00
C THR A 128 -6.48 -15.05 4.22
N MET A 129 -6.05 -13.97 3.58
CA MET A 129 -4.81 -13.90 2.80
C MET A 129 -3.55 -14.07 3.66
N PHE A 130 -3.28 -13.12 4.55
CA PHE A 130 -2.03 -13.05 5.30
C PHE A 130 -2.09 -13.80 6.63
N GLY A 131 -3.24 -13.79 7.30
CA GLY A 131 -3.44 -14.57 8.52
C GLY A 131 -3.40 -16.07 8.24
N GLY A 132 -4.03 -16.53 7.15
CA GLY A 132 -3.93 -17.90 6.66
C GLY A 132 -2.48 -18.32 6.38
N ALA A 133 -1.74 -17.49 5.65
CA ALA A 133 -0.32 -17.73 5.36
C ALA A 133 0.56 -17.76 6.62
N ALA A 134 0.31 -16.86 7.58
CA ALA A 134 1.03 -16.84 8.85
C ALA A 134 0.72 -18.09 9.69
N ALA A 135 -0.54 -18.51 9.74
CA ALA A 135 -0.95 -19.72 10.46
C ALA A 135 -0.31 -20.98 9.87
N ASP A 136 -0.30 -21.14 8.54
CA ASP A 136 0.38 -22.25 7.86
C ASP A 136 1.88 -22.27 8.17
N ALA A 137 2.50 -21.09 8.29
CA ALA A 137 3.89 -20.92 8.67
C ALA A 137 4.15 -21.00 10.20
N SER A 138 3.11 -21.28 11.01
CA SER A 138 3.18 -21.26 12.48
C SER A 138 3.72 -19.94 13.05
N LYS A 139 3.43 -18.82 12.39
CA LYS A 139 3.82 -17.48 12.81
C LYS A 139 2.67 -16.78 13.53
N PRO A 140 2.94 -16.09 14.65
CA PRO A 140 1.88 -15.42 15.43
C PRO A 140 1.38 -14.13 14.76
N ALA A 141 2.10 -13.62 13.77
CA ALA A 141 1.77 -12.38 13.07
C ALA A 141 2.23 -12.45 11.60
N TRP A 142 1.56 -11.65 10.77
CA TRP A 142 2.01 -11.33 9.41
C TRP A 142 2.49 -9.87 9.35
N CYS A 143 3.28 -9.56 8.33
CA CYS A 143 3.78 -8.21 8.09
C CYS A 143 3.62 -7.89 6.60
N GLU A 144 3.03 -6.73 6.33
CA GLU A 144 2.94 -6.14 5.01
C GLU A 144 3.85 -4.91 4.98
N LYS A 145 4.60 -4.76 3.88
CA LYS A 145 5.53 -3.65 3.69
C LYS A 145 5.19 -2.98 2.37
N THR A 146 4.52 -1.84 2.44
CA THR A 146 4.39 -0.88 1.35
C THR A 146 4.83 0.49 1.87
N PRO A 147 5.85 1.16 1.29
CA PRO A 147 6.38 2.41 1.84
C PRO A 147 5.33 3.51 2.05
N PHE A 148 4.37 3.64 1.13
CA PHE A 148 3.33 4.67 1.19
C PHE A 148 2.18 4.38 2.18
N ASN A 149 2.23 3.26 2.90
CA ASN A 149 1.37 3.02 4.07
C ASN A 149 1.46 4.17 5.08
N LEU A 150 2.64 4.79 5.21
CA LEU A 150 2.88 5.95 6.07
C LEU A 150 1.88 7.10 5.85
N LEU A 151 1.42 7.29 4.61
CA LEU A 151 0.48 8.36 4.25
C LEU A 151 -0.99 7.97 4.44
N CYS A 152 -1.25 6.72 4.84
CA CYS A 152 -2.57 6.12 4.92
C CYS A 152 -2.82 5.45 6.29
N MET A 153 -2.05 5.80 7.32
CA MET A 153 -2.09 5.11 8.62
C MET A 153 -3.44 5.19 9.33
N ASP A 154 -4.18 6.28 9.18
CA ASP A 154 -5.54 6.38 9.72
C ASP A 154 -6.45 5.29 9.17
N PHE A 155 -6.39 5.04 7.85
CA PHE A 155 -7.15 3.96 7.22
C PHE A 155 -6.64 2.58 7.63
N LEU A 156 -5.32 2.41 7.80
CA LEU A 156 -4.76 1.14 8.25
C LEU A 156 -5.22 0.77 9.67
N TRP A 157 -5.27 1.73 10.60
CA TRP A 157 -5.85 1.53 11.92
C TRP A 157 -7.39 1.45 11.91
N GLU A 158 -8.05 2.02 10.90
CA GLU A 158 -9.48 1.79 10.68
C GLU A 158 -9.75 0.32 10.31
N LEU A 159 -8.95 -0.20 9.38
CA LEU A 159 -9.06 -1.56 8.84
C LEU A 159 -8.59 -2.63 9.83
N VAL A 160 -7.44 -2.39 10.48
CA VAL A 160 -6.81 -3.30 11.44
C VAL A 160 -6.43 -2.51 12.71
N PRO A 161 -7.38 -2.29 13.64
CA PRO A 161 -7.18 -1.44 14.83
C PRO A 161 -6.03 -1.86 15.74
N GLU A 162 -5.66 -3.13 15.74
CA GLU A 162 -4.57 -3.68 16.53
C GLU A 162 -3.19 -3.59 15.87
N ALA A 163 -3.13 -3.18 14.59
CA ALA A 163 -1.89 -3.13 13.83
C ALA A 163 -0.88 -2.16 14.45
N THR A 164 0.36 -2.62 14.59
CA THR A 164 1.50 -1.75 14.92
C THR A 164 2.17 -1.30 13.64
N ILE A 165 2.30 0.00 13.45
CA ILE A 165 2.97 0.55 12.27
C ILE A 165 4.41 0.91 12.64
N VAL A 166 5.35 0.25 11.96
CA VAL A 166 6.79 0.50 12.10
C VAL A 166 7.22 1.44 10.96
N HIS A 167 7.60 2.66 11.31
CA HIS A 167 8.18 3.63 10.40
C HIS A 167 9.70 3.59 10.51
N ILE A 168 10.34 2.98 9.50
CA ILE A 168 11.79 3.02 9.35
C ILE A 168 12.16 4.31 8.62
N LYS A 169 12.89 5.20 9.29
CA LYS A 169 13.41 6.44 8.73
C LYS A 169 14.90 6.33 8.42
N ARG A 170 15.36 7.20 7.52
CA ARG A 170 16.77 7.38 7.16
C ARG A 170 17.05 8.85 6.94
N HIS A 171 18.29 9.30 7.08
CA HIS A 171 18.67 10.69 6.81
C HIS A 171 18.16 11.16 5.43
N PRO A 172 17.39 12.24 5.32
CA PRO A 172 16.73 12.62 4.06
C PRO A 172 17.69 12.84 2.87
N VAL A 173 18.90 13.36 3.11
CA VAL A 173 19.95 13.47 2.07
C VAL A 173 20.31 12.10 1.47
N ALA A 174 20.45 11.07 2.32
CA ALA A 174 20.76 9.71 1.86
C ALA A 174 19.56 9.07 1.13
N VAL A 175 18.33 9.46 1.45
CA VAL A 175 17.13 9.04 0.72
C VAL A 175 17.10 9.65 -0.68
N VAL A 176 17.45 10.94 -0.84
CA VAL A 176 17.59 11.59 -2.16
C VAL A 176 18.67 10.89 -2.99
N ALA A 177 19.85 10.66 -2.40
CA ALA A 177 20.94 9.92 -3.05
C ALA A 177 20.49 8.52 -3.49
N SER A 178 19.74 7.82 -2.64
CA SER A 178 19.17 6.52 -3.00
C SER A 178 18.20 6.63 -4.16
N HIS A 179 17.32 7.64 -4.22
CA HIS A 179 16.33 7.79 -5.30
C HIS A 179 17.00 8.04 -6.65
N VAL A 180 18.04 8.88 -6.69
CA VAL A 180 18.79 9.18 -7.92
C VAL A 180 19.34 7.91 -8.59
N ASP A 181 19.70 6.90 -7.80
CA ASP A 181 20.25 5.63 -8.28
C ASP A 181 19.18 4.58 -8.64
N GLN A 182 17.91 4.81 -8.31
CA GLN A 182 16.85 3.82 -8.56
C GLN A 182 16.26 3.99 -9.96
N PRO A 183 16.14 2.91 -10.76
CA PRO A 183 15.62 3.00 -12.13
C PRO A 183 14.13 3.37 -12.20
N TRP A 184 13.40 3.25 -11.08
CA TRP A 184 11.98 3.60 -10.96
C TRP A 184 11.73 5.02 -10.43
N ALA A 185 12.78 5.76 -10.07
CA ALA A 185 12.71 7.11 -9.53
C ALA A 185 13.38 8.12 -10.48
N PRO A 186 13.18 9.44 -10.27
CA PRO A 186 13.90 10.45 -11.02
C PRO A 186 15.42 10.32 -10.83
N SER A 187 16.17 10.34 -11.93
CA SER A 187 17.62 10.18 -11.95
C SER A 187 18.41 11.48 -11.73
N THR A 188 17.73 12.58 -11.37
CA THR A 188 18.35 13.86 -11.03
C THR A 188 18.00 14.27 -9.61
N VAL A 189 18.88 15.06 -8.98
CA VAL A 189 18.67 15.54 -7.62
C VAL A 189 17.41 16.40 -7.54
N GLU A 190 17.19 17.28 -8.51
CA GLU A 190 16.00 18.14 -8.60
C GLU A 190 14.73 17.31 -8.73
N GLY A 191 14.76 16.25 -9.56
CA GLY A 191 13.64 15.34 -9.72
C GLY A 191 13.34 14.56 -8.44
N ALA A 192 14.38 14.04 -7.78
CA ALA A 192 14.25 13.32 -6.51
C ALA A 192 13.70 14.24 -5.41
N LEU A 193 14.14 15.49 -5.34
CA LEU A 193 13.59 16.50 -4.43
C LEU A 193 12.12 16.83 -4.75
N ALA A 194 11.79 17.05 -6.03
CA ALA A 194 10.40 17.29 -6.46
C ALA A 194 9.46 16.13 -6.10
N TRP A 195 9.97 14.91 -6.06
CA TRP A 195 9.24 13.73 -5.62
C TRP A 195 9.11 13.64 -4.09
N LEU A 196 10.21 13.81 -3.36
CA LEU A 196 10.28 13.54 -1.93
C LEU A 196 9.74 14.66 -1.05
N THR A 197 9.92 15.92 -1.45
CA THR A 197 9.48 17.07 -0.64
C THR A 197 7.97 17.02 -0.33
N PRO A 198 7.06 16.79 -1.31
CA PRO A 198 5.63 16.68 -1.02
C PRO A 198 5.28 15.54 -0.05
N ILE A 199 6.04 14.44 -0.07
CA ILE A 199 5.84 13.30 0.85
C ILE A 199 6.24 13.72 2.26
N TYR A 200 7.40 14.35 2.44
CA TYR A 200 7.83 14.85 3.74
C TYR A 200 6.87 15.91 4.29
N ASP A 201 6.47 16.88 3.46
CA ASP A 201 5.54 17.93 3.87
C ASP A 201 4.21 17.33 4.35
N ARG A 202 3.65 16.40 3.56
CA ARG A 202 2.40 15.72 3.92
C ARG A 202 2.53 14.92 5.21
N TRP A 203 3.61 14.16 5.36
CA TRP A 203 3.91 13.35 6.53
C TRP A 203 4.05 14.22 7.78
N LEU A 204 4.90 15.25 7.73
CA LEU A 204 5.18 16.11 8.87
C LEU A 204 3.95 16.91 9.30
N ALA A 205 3.19 17.43 8.34
CA ALA A 205 1.93 18.12 8.63
C ALA A 205 0.91 17.19 9.33
N TRP A 206 0.81 15.94 8.90
CA TRP A 206 -0.06 14.95 9.54
C TRP A 206 0.47 14.52 10.92
N LYS A 207 1.78 14.31 11.06
CA LYS A 207 2.44 13.88 12.30
C LYS A 207 2.11 14.79 13.48
N VAL A 208 1.99 16.09 13.24
CA VAL A 208 1.66 17.10 14.27
C VAL A 208 0.26 16.88 14.87
N THR A 209 -0.71 16.43 14.07
CA THR A 209 -2.12 16.30 14.51
C THR A 209 -2.52 14.85 14.80
N ALA A 210 -1.71 13.87 14.40
CA ALA A 210 -2.02 12.45 14.47
C ALA A 210 -2.12 11.87 15.89
N GLY A 211 -1.57 12.55 16.90
CA GLY A 211 -1.56 12.05 18.29
C GLY A 211 -0.84 10.71 18.43
N LEU A 212 0.32 10.56 17.76
CA LEU A 212 1.03 9.28 17.65
C LEU A 212 1.37 8.60 18.98
N GLY A 213 1.54 9.36 20.07
CA GLY A 213 1.81 8.79 21.39
C GLY A 213 0.67 7.93 21.97
N ALA A 214 -0.55 8.06 21.43
CA ALA A 214 -1.70 7.22 21.80
C ALA A 214 -1.97 6.09 20.78
N ARG A 215 -1.13 5.95 19.75
CA ARG A 215 -1.28 4.98 18.67
C ARG A 215 -0.22 3.89 18.77
N ARG A 216 -0.47 2.74 18.14
CA ARG A 216 0.51 1.66 17.99
C ARG A 216 1.48 2.01 16.86
N TYR A 217 2.42 2.89 17.17
CA TYR A 217 3.36 3.45 16.23
C TYR A 217 4.78 3.40 16.78
N VAL A 218 5.71 2.87 16.00
CA VAL A 218 7.13 2.78 16.34
C VAL A 218 7.92 3.47 15.25
N GLU A 219 8.75 4.44 15.61
CA GLU A 219 9.69 5.09 14.69
C GLU A 219 11.10 4.60 15.01
N VAL A 220 11.84 4.18 13.98
CA VAL A 220 13.21 3.67 14.12
C VAL A 220 14.09 4.19 13.00
N SER A 221 15.30 4.65 13.34
CA SER A 221 16.29 5.05 12.34
C SER A 221 17.03 3.82 11.78
N ALA A 222 17.25 3.82 10.47
CA ALA A 222 18.07 2.82 9.81
C ALA A 222 19.52 2.88 10.34
N GLU A 223 20.04 4.08 10.57
CA GLU A 223 21.36 4.32 11.14
C GLU A 223 21.49 3.71 12.55
N ASP A 224 20.47 3.89 13.40
CA ASP A 224 20.42 3.24 14.72
C ASP A 224 20.41 1.72 14.62
N LEU A 225 19.55 1.15 13.75
CA LEU A 225 19.49 -0.29 13.50
C LEU A 225 20.83 -0.84 13.00
N ALA A 226 21.54 -0.08 12.17
CA ALA A 226 22.81 -0.47 11.58
C ALA A 226 23.99 -0.40 12.57
N ALA A 227 23.93 0.52 13.53
CA ALA A 227 24.97 0.72 14.54
C ALA A 227 25.06 -0.45 15.54
N ASP A 228 23.92 -1.04 15.91
CA ASP A 228 23.86 -2.21 16.80
C ASP A 228 22.67 -3.12 16.45
N TRP A 229 22.81 -3.84 15.34
CA TRP A 229 21.73 -4.68 14.82
C TRP A 229 21.15 -5.66 15.84
N PRO A 230 21.94 -6.47 16.58
CA PRO A 230 21.37 -7.44 17.52
C PRO A 230 20.53 -6.76 18.61
N ALA A 231 21.04 -5.71 19.26
CA ALA A 231 20.31 -5.06 20.35
C ALA A 231 19.09 -4.27 19.83
N ARG A 232 19.23 -3.56 18.71
CA ARG A 232 18.17 -2.72 18.15
C ARG A 232 17.06 -3.53 17.50
N ARG A 233 17.39 -4.66 16.86
CA ARG A 233 16.40 -5.64 16.38
C ARG A 233 15.58 -6.18 17.55
N LYS A 234 16.24 -6.64 18.61
CA LYS A 234 15.55 -7.15 19.80
C LYS A 234 14.60 -6.11 20.40
N ALA A 235 15.06 -4.87 20.57
CA ALA A 235 14.22 -3.77 21.07
C ALA A 235 13.02 -3.47 20.14
N LEU A 236 13.22 -3.52 18.82
CA LEU A 236 12.13 -3.35 17.85
C LEU A 236 11.08 -4.46 17.99
N PHE A 237 11.52 -5.72 18.06
CA PHE A 237 10.62 -6.87 18.22
C PHE A 237 9.80 -6.78 19.52
N GLU A 238 10.46 -6.42 20.61
CA GLU A 238 9.82 -6.18 21.90
C GLU A 238 8.79 -5.03 21.82
N SER A 239 9.10 -3.94 21.12
CA SER A 239 8.18 -2.80 20.92
C SER A 239 6.92 -3.14 20.12
N VAL A 240 6.98 -4.16 19.25
CA VAL A 240 5.82 -4.62 18.48
C VAL A 240 5.14 -5.84 19.12
N GLY A 241 5.64 -6.31 20.26
CA GLY A 241 5.04 -7.40 21.04
C GLY A 241 5.29 -8.80 20.49
N VAL A 242 6.42 -9.04 19.82
CA VAL A 242 6.79 -10.37 19.31
C VAL A 242 8.16 -10.80 19.83
N GLU A 243 8.39 -12.11 19.92
CA GLU A 243 9.68 -12.66 20.35
C GLU A 243 10.79 -12.37 19.32
N ASP A 244 11.96 -11.96 19.80
CA ASP A 244 13.12 -11.72 18.96
C ASP A 244 13.48 -12.94 18.11
N TYR A 245 13.90 -12.71 16.87
CA TYR A 245 14.26 -13.75 15.92
C TYR A 245 15.61 -13.47 15.30
N GLU A 246 16.53 -14.43 15.38
CA GLU A 246 17.83 -14.30 14.75
C GLU A 246 17.72 -14.37 13.23
N THR A 247 18.00 -13.23 12.58
CA THR A 247 17.91 -13.12 11.12
C THR A 247 19.17 -13.69 10.45
N PRO A 248 19.04 -14.40 9.31
CA PRO A 248 20.20 -14.87 8.55
C PRO A 248 21.14 -13.75 8.08
N SER A 249 20.59 -12.55 7.87
CA SER A 249 21.32 -11.35 7.47
C SER A 249 21.39 -10.35 8.62
N ALA A 250 22.51 -9.64 8.72
CA ALA A 250 22.66 -8.48 9.59
C ALA A 250 22.49 -7.19 8.79
N PHE A 251 22.08 -6.11 9.46
CA PHE A 251 22.07 -4.76 8.90
C PHE A 251 23.20 -3.97 9.53
N ARG A 252 24.20 -3.53 8.76
CA ARG A 252 25.39 -2.88 9.29
C ARG A 252 25.54 -1.48 8.69
N THR A 253 26.45 -0.70 9.27
CA THR A 253 26.69 0.69 8.89
C THR A 253 27.13 0.82 7.43
N ARG A 254 27.98 -0.10 6.94
CA ARG A 254 28.44 -0.12 5.55
C ARG A 254 27.32 -0.24 4.50
N GLU A 255 26.16 -0.82 4.86
CA GLU A 255 24.99 -0.90 3.98
C GLU A 255 24.28 0.47 3.84
N LEU A 256 24.70 1.47 4.62
CA LEU A 256 24.23 2.84 4.58
C LEU A 256 25.31 3.82 4.07
N ASP A 257 26.56 3.65 4.51
CA ASP A 257 27.67 4.60 4.30
C ASP A 257 28.01 4.86 2.84
N HIS A 258 27.67 3.93 1.94
CA HIS A 258 27.93 4.10 0.49
C HIS A 258 27.19 5.30 -0.13
N ARG A 259 26.29 5.94 0.63
CA ARG A 259 25.56 7.16 0.22
C ARG A 259 26.20 8.46 0.69
N ASP A 260 27.08 8.45 1.69
CA ASP A 260 27.57 9.69 2.33
C ASP A 260 28.46 10.54 1.42
N GLY A 261 29.14 9.90 0.46
CA GLY A 261 29.99 10.56 -0.54
C GLY A 261 29.38 10.66 -1.93
N GLN A 262 28.09 10.38 -2.10
CA GLN A 262 27.46 10.34 -3.43
C GLN A 262 27.25 11.73 -4.04
N PHE A 263 27.18 12.77 -3.20
CA PHE A 263 27.06 14.15 -3.63
C PHE A 263 28.32 14.93 -3.28
N ASP A 264 28.78 15.77 -4.21
CA ASP A 264 29.80 16.78 -3.90
C ASP A 264 29.28 17.77 -2.84
N PRO A 265 30.18 18.53 -2.17
CA PRO A 265 29.78 19.45 -1.10
C PRO A 265 28.74 20.51 -1.50
N ALA A 266 28.77 21.00 -2.74
CA ALA A 266 27.83 22.01 -3.21
C ALA A 266 26.43 21.41 -3.42
N THR A 267 26.37 20.23 -4.04
CA THR A 267 25.15 19.46 -4.27
C THR A 267 24.52 19.03 -2.94
N ARG A 268 25.34 18.52 -2.00
CA ARG A 268 24.87 18.17 -0.66
C ARG A 268 24.26 19.37 0.07
N ALA A 269 24.95 20.51 0.09
CA ALA A 269 24.45 21.72 0.72
C ALA A 269 23.15 22.23 0.06
N MET A 270 22.97 22.04 -1.25
CA MET A 270 21.71 22.34 -1.94
C MET A 270 20.57 21.44 -1.45
N VAL A 271 20.81 20.13 -1.35
CA VAL A 271 19.81 19.16 -0.85
C VAL A 271 19.44 19.46 0.60
N GLU A 272 20.42 19.74 1.45
CA GLU A 272 20.20 20.10 2.86
C GLU A 272 19.37 21.38 2.98
N ARG A 273 19.64 22.42 2.17
CA ARG A 273 18.80 23.62 2.12
C ARG A 273 17.37 23.33 1.67
N ALA A 274 17.19 22.48 0.65
CA ALA A 274 15.87 22.10 0.15
C ALA A 274 15.06 21.30 1.18
N LEU A 275 15.74 20.54 2.04
CA LEU A 275 15.14 19.67 3.06
C LEU A 275 15.31 20.22 4.49
N ALA A 276 15.53 21.53 4.63
CA ALA A 276 15.83 22.17 5.92
C ALA A 276 14.75 21.96 6.99
N THR A 277 13.49 21.77 6.59
CA THR A 277 12.38 21.40 7.50
C THR A 277 12.31 19.89 7.72
N ALA A 278 12.58 19.09 6.69
CA ALA A 278 12.42 17.66 6.73
C ALA A 278 13.49 16.96 7.58
N ILE A 279 14.75 17.39 7.50
CA ILE A 279 15.87 16.84 8.27
C ILE A 279 15.59 16.87 9.79
N PRO A 280 15.35 18.04 10.41
CA PRO A 280 15.00 18.11 11.83
C PRO A 280 13.64 17.49 12.14
N GLY A 281 12.64 17.62 11.24
CA GLY A 281 11.32 16.98 11.41
C GLY A 281 11.37 15.45 11.46
N MET A 282 12.37 14.85 10.83
CA MET A 282 12.67 13.42 10.90
C MET A 282 13.62 13.07 12.05
N GLY A 283 14.05 14.04 12.85
CA GLY A 283 14.91 13.84 14.03
C GLY A 283 16.40 13.74 13.74
N TYR A 284 16.86 14.31 12.63
CA TYR A 284 18.28 14.43 12.28
C TYR A 284 18.78 15.85 12.54
N ALA A 285 20.07 15.99 12.86
CA ALA A 285 20.74 17.27 13.11
C ALA A 285 21.41 17.81 11.86
#